data_AF-A0A0M3IAN2-F1
#
_entry.id   AF-A0A0M3IAN2-F1
#
_cell.length_a   1.000
_cell.length_b   1.000
_cell.length_c   1.000
_cell.angle_alpha   90.00
_cell.angle_beta   90.00
_cell.angle_gamma   90.00
#
_symmetry.space_group_name_H-M   'P 1'
#
loop_
_entity.id
_entity.type
_entity.pdbx_description
1 polymer ?
#
loop_
_entity_poly.entity_id
_entity_poly.type
_entity_poly.pdbx_seq_one_letter_code
_entity_poly.pdbx_strand_id
1 'polypeptide(L)'
;MSRLTIVDAALVVAAGSVEGALREMDITYFQMSQFLGDAVSAVEFAARYRLTANERSCRKCSARMKIWKRKCSDSIEWRCMKTALSNDGDRGRVQKKKKVSCAAVSIRRGSVFESSRLPTATLLSVMFLWSQDAPQDRIRLSTGIAEHTAVDWEMFIREICAYYVNHSRSFAPRLCTTVGLSASIRTSSRGMEPRQAEVQAVPGTSQANFESYVSEFLFRRMTKNAVFPCLVDTAGRLYNPH
;
A
#
# COMPACT_ATOMS: atom_id res chain seq x y z
N MET A 1 12.47 21.70 4.03
CA MET A 1 13.31 20.96 4.98
C MET A 1 13.20 19.46 4.69
N SER A 2 14.31 18.72 4.74
CA SER A 2 14.33 17.26 4.54
C SER A 2 14.08 16.56 5.88
N ARG A 3 12.96 15.83 6.00
CA ARG A 3 12.54 15.12 7.22
C ARG A 3 12.98 13.64 7.18
N LEU A 4 13.17 13.01 8.35
CA LEU A 4 13.56 11.60 8.48
C LEU A 4 12.36 10.65 8.48
N THR A 5 11.19 11.15 8.88
CA THR A 5 9.93 10.43 8.89
C THR A 5 8.87 11.16 8.06
N ILE A 6 7.88 10.44 7.56
CA ILE A 6 6.77 11.02 6.78
C ILE A 6 5.88 11.84 7.71
N VAL A 7 5.40 11.20 8.77
CA VAL A 7 4.68 11.79 9.90
C VAL A 7 5.49 11.63 11.18
N ASP A 8 5.15 12.41 12.20
CA ASP A 8 5.72 12.21 13.54
C ASP A 8 5.46 10.77 14.00
N ALA A 9 6.46 10.13 14.60
CA ALA A 9 6.35 8.75 15.06
C ALA A 9 5.24 8.58 16.11
N ALA A 10 4.96 9.62 16.92
CA ALA A 10 3.87 9.63 17.89
C ALA A 10 2.48 9.65 17.24
N LEU A 11 2.38 10.05 15.97
CA LEU A 11 1.11 10.08 15.24
C LEU A 11 0.81 8.77 14.51
N VAL A 12 1.81 7.89 14.34
CA VAL A 12 1.63 6.58 13.70
C VAL A 12 0.78 5.69 14.61
N VAL A 13 -0.34 5.21 14.07
CA VAL A 13 -1.25 4.34 14.82
C VAL A 13 -0.62 2.96 14.99
N ALA A 14 -0.71 2.41 16.20
CA ALA A 14 -0.16 1.10 16.51
C ALA A 14 -0.86 0.00 15.69
N ALA A 15 -0.11 -1.06 15.35
CA ALA A 15 -0.69 -2.21 14.66
C ALA A 15 -1.81 -2.82 15.52
N GLY A 16 -2.98 -3.05 14.91
CA GLY A 16 -4.17 -3.54 15.62
C GLY A 16 -5.04 -2.47 16.28
N SER A 17 -4.59 -1.22 16.35
CA SER A 17 -5.40 -0.06 16.78
C SER A 17 -5.93 0.76 15.61
N VAL A 18 -5.49 0.46 14.37
CA VAL A 18 -5.89 1.19 13.15
C VAL A 18 -7.39 1.14 12.92
N GLU A 19 -8.01 -0.03 13.13
CA GLU A 19 -9.46 -0.18 12.97
C GLU A 19 -10.23 0.77 13.90
N GLY A 20 -9.88 0.80 15.19
CA GLY A 20 -10.52 1.68 16.17
C GLY A 20 -10.33 3.16 15.82
N ALA A 21 -9.09 3.55 15.50
CA ALA A 21 -8.76 4.93 15.15
C ALA A 21 -9.49 5.43 13.90
N LEU A 22 -9.71 4.57 12.90
CA LEU A 22 -10.45 4.94 11.68
C LEU A 22 -11.98 4.92 11.91
N ARG A 23 -12.50 4.02 12.75
CA ARG A 23 -13.93 3.97 13.10
C ARG A 23 -14.39 5.26 13.80
N GLU A 24 -13.58 5.80 14.71
CA GLU A 24 -13.90 7.01 15.47
C GLU A 24 -13.99 8.27 14.60
N MET A 25 -13.32 8.29 13.45
CA MET A 25 -13.30 9.48 12.59
C MET A 25 -14.55 9.66 11.71
N ASP A 26 -15.44 8.65 11.62
CA ASP A 26 -16.66 8.66 10.80
C ASP A 26 -16.47 9.36 9.42
N ILE A 27 -15.53 8.84 8.63
CA ILE A 27 -15.07 9.52 7.42
C ILE A 27 -16.03 9.32 6.25
N THR A 28 -16.64 10.41 5.79
CA THR A 28 -17.38 10.45 4.51
C THR A 28 -16.44 10.51 3.30
N TYR A 29 -16.93 10.15 2.11
CA TYR A 29 -16.14 10.29 0.86
C TYR A 29 -15.64 11.72 0.64
N PHE A 30 -16.47 12.72 0.95
CA PHE A 30 -16.10 14.12 0.80
C PHE A 30 -14.90 14.48 1.69
N GLN A 31 -14.96 14.11 2.98
CA GLN A 31 -13.85 14.29 3.91
C GLN A 31 -12.61 13.51 3.45
N MET A 32 -12.78 12.26 2.98
CA MET A 32 -11.67 11.49 2.42
C MET A 32 -11.03 12.20 1.22
N SER A 33 -11.83 12.72 0.29
CA SER A 33 -11.32 13.45 -0.87
C SER A 33 -10.59 14.74 -0.49
N GLN A 34 -10.99 15.40 0.61
CA GLN A 34 -10.28 16.54 1.17
C GLN A 34 -8.96 16.11 1.84
N PHE A 35 -8.97 15.03 2.62
CA PHE A 35 -7.76 14.48 3.25
C PHE A 35 -6.73 13.99 2.21
N LEU A 36 -7.20 13.51 1.06
CA LEU A 36 -6.37 13.09 -0.07
C LEU A 36 -6.15 14.20 -1.10
N GLY A 37 -6.49 15.45 -0.74
CA GLY A 37 -6.52 16.60 -1.67
C GLY A 37 -5.17 16.94 -2.30
N ASP A 38 -4.06 16.53 -1.68
CA ASP A 38 -2.74 16.57 -2.29
C ASP A 38 -1.95 15.26 -2.07
N ALA A 39 -0.98 15.02 -2.95
CA ALA A 39 -0.21 13.78 -2.98
C ALA A 39 0.59 13.53 -1.69
N VAL A 40 1.05 14.58 -0.99
CA VAL A 40 1.80 14.42 0.25
C VAL A 40 0.86 14.04 1.39
N SER A 41 -0.31 14.67 1.48
CA SER A 41 -1.32 14.31 2.48
C SER A 41 -1.79 12.86 2.35
N ALA A 42 -1.95 12.35 1.12
CA ALA A 42 -2.26 10.94 0.89
C ALA A 42 -1.15 9.99 1.40
N VAL A 43 0.12 10.37 1.21
CA VAL A 43 1.25 9.59 1.71
C VAL A 43 1.37 9.68 3.24
N GLU A 44 1.05 10.83 3.83
CA GLU A 44 1.00 11.02 5.28
C GLU A 44 -0.11 10.17 5.91
N PHE A 45 -1.30 10.11 5.29
CA PHE A 45 -2.36 9.18 5.68
C PHE A 45 -1.88 7.72 5.61
N ALA A 46 -1.27 7.33 4.48
CA ALA A 46 -0.76 5.98 4.30
C ALA A 46 0.29 5.61 5.36
N ALA A 47 1.17 6.54 5.73
CA ALA A 47 2.20 6.31 6.75
C ALA A 47 1.58 6.22 8.16
N ARG A 48 0.61 7.09 8.46
CA ARG A 48 -0.08 7.14 9.75
C ARG A 48 -0.78 5.84 10.07
N TYR A 49 -1.39 5.20 9.07
CA TYR A 49 -2.14 3.95 9.21
C TYR A 49 -1.36 2.73 8.69
N ARG A 50 -0.03 2.80 8.62
CA ARG A 50 0.88 1.68 8.32
C ARG A 50 0.68 1.01 6.95
N LEU A 51 0.11 1.73 5.97
CA LEU A 51 0.06 1.29 4.57
C LEU A 51 1.37 1.56 3.83
N THR A 52 2.19 2.49 4.35
CA THR A 52 3.56 2.70 3.89
C THR A 52 4.52 2.93 5.05
N ALA A 53 5.81 2.70 4.79
CA ALA A 53 6.85 2.82 5.80
C ALA A 53 6.99 4.29 6.24
N ASN A 54 6.89 4.58 7.54
CA ASN A 54 7.11 5.94 8.04
C ASN A 54 8.60 6.33 8.06
N GLU A 55 9.51 5.36 8.04
CA GLU A 55 10.95 5.58 7.97
C GLU A 55 11.65 4.50 7.14
N ARG A 56 12.90 4.78 6.73
CA ARG A 56 13.68 3.81 5.96
C ARG A 56 15.18 3.95 6.14
N SER A 57 15.87 2.82 6.13
CA SER A 57 17.33 2.73 6.05
C SER A 57 17.82 2.42 4.63
N CYS A 58 18.96 3.00 4.26
CA CYS A 58 19.57 2.80 2.95
C CYS A 58 20.18 1.40 2.83
N ARG A 59 19.75 0.59 1.85
CA ARG A 59 20.30 -0.77 1.63
C ARG A 59 21.81 -0.82 1.36
N LYS A 60 22.42 0.28 0.88
CA LYS A 60 23.85 0.34 0.54
C LYS A 60 24.75 0.74 1.71
N CYS A 61 24.23 1.42 2.72
CA CYS A 61 25.07 2.00 3.79
C CYS A 61 24.40 2.05 5.15
N SER A 62 23.20 1.50 5.28
CA SER A 62 22.37 1.42 6.48
C SER A 62 21.98 2.74 7.13
N ALA A 63 22.46 3.88 6.62
CA ALA A 63 22.06 5.20 7.11
C ALA A 63 20.57 5.47 6.85
N ARG A 64 19.92 6.17 7.79
CA ARG A 64 18.53 6.60 7.66
C ARG A 64 18.38 7.53 6.44
N MET A 65 17.37 7.25 5.63
CA MET A 65 17.03 8.02 4.44
C MET A 65 16.22 9.25 4.84
N LYS A 66 16.37 10.33 4.07
CA LYS A 66 15.56 11.53 4.23
C LYS A 66 14.49 11.57 3.15
N ILE A 67 13.40 12.27 3.41
CA ILE A 67 12.34 12.54 2.44
C ILE A 67 12.72 13.76 1.62
N TRP A 68 12.60 13.63 0.30
CA TRP A 68 12.88 14.70 -0.65
C TRP A 68 11.68 14.92 -1.56
N LYS A 69 11.39 16.19 -1.86
CA LYS A 69 10.41 16.56 -2.89
C LYS A 69 10.95 16.17 -4.26
N ARG A 70 10.09 15.58 -5.09
CA ARG A 70 10.39 15.20 -6.48
C ARG A 70 9.13 15.36 -7.33
N LYS A 71 9.31 15.64 -8.62
CA LYS A 71 8.23 15.57 -9.62
C LYS A 71 7.94 14.09 -9.92
N CYS A 72 7.25 13.40 -9.02
CA CYS A 72 6.73 12.05 -9.19
C CYS A 72 5.25 12.01 -8.76
N SER A 73 4.55 10.90 -9.01
CA SER A 73 3.12 10.72 -8.68
C SER A 73 2.79 11.04 -7.22
N ASP A 74 3.68 10.68 -6.29
CA ASP A 74 3.49 10.88 -4.85
C ASP A 74 4.17 12.16 -4.32
N SER A 75 4.75 12.99 -5.20
CA SER A 75 5.48 14.23 -4.89
C SER A 75 6.72 14.11 -3.99
N ILE A 76 6.96 12.95 -3.37
CA ILE A 76 8.10 12.70 -2.47
C ILE A 76 8.73 11.32 -2.69
N GLU A 77 10.00 11.20 -2.31
CA GLU A 77 10.76 9.95 -2.34
C GLU A 77 11.74 9.82 -1.16
N TRP A 78 12.18 8.59 -0.87
CA TRP A 78 13.28 8.32 0.04
C TRP A 78 14.61 8.55 -0.67
N ARG A 79 15.49 9.38 -0.09
CA ARG A 79 16.85 9.58 -0.60
C ARG A 79 17.91 9.53 0.48
N CYS A 80 18.96 8.76 0.23
CA CYS A 80 20.16 8.73 1.03
C CYS A 80 21.21 9.62 0.37
N MET A 81 21.77 10.57 1.13
CA MET A 81 22.85 11.45 0.67
C MET A 81 24.11 11.14 1.48
N LYS A 82 25.23 10.96 0.80
CA LYS A 82 26.56 10.82 1.41
C LYS A 82 27.41 12.05 1.10
N THR A 83 28.38 12.34 1.96
CA THR A 83 29.39 13.35 1.68
C THR A 83 30.56 12.68 0.98
N ALA A 84 30.90 13.14 -0.22
CA ALA A 84 32.10 12.74 -0.95
C ALA A 84 33.04 13.95 -1.08
N LEU A 85 34.33 13.69 -1.15
CA LEU A 85 35.33 14.70 -1.52
C LEU A 85 35.30 14.82 -3.05
N SER A 86 35.16 16.04 -3.59
CA SER A 86 35.29 16.22 -5.04
C SER A 86 36.77 16.26 -5.42
N ASN A 87 37.16 15.38 -6.34
CA ASN A 87 38.45 15.43 -7.02
C ASN A 87 38.31 16.36 -8.24
N ASP A 88 38.00 17.64 -8.02
CA ASP A 88 38.16 18.67 -9.05
C ASP A 88 39.66 19.01 -9.17
N GLY A 89 40.45 17.98 -9.47
CA GLY A 89 41.90 17.94 -9.36
C GLY A 89 42.61 18.28 -10.66
N ASP A 90 42.42 19.50 -11.16
CA ASP A 90 43.24 19.98 -12.27
C ASP A 90 43.92 21.35 -12.03
N ARG A 91 43.60 22.08 -10.95
CA ARG A 91 44.21 23.41 -10.69
C ARG A 91 44.34 23.81 -9.21
N GLY A 92 44.92 22.94 -8.37
CA GLY A 92 45.36 23.34 -7.01
C GLY A 92 44.28 23.86 -6.06
N ARG A 93 43.00 23.51 -6.26
CA ARG A 93 41.89 23.92 -5.37
C ARG A 93 41.70 22.93 -4.21
N VAL A 94 41.48 23.49 -3.02
CA VAL A 94 41.10 22.79 -1.78
C VAL A 94 39.94 21.80 -2.04
N GLN A 95 40.09 20.55 -1.60
CA GLN A 95 39.03 19.54 -1.69
C GLN A 95 37.75 20.04 -1.03
N LYS A 96 36.65 20.12 -1.79
CA LYS A 96 35.34 20.51 -1.26
C LYS A 96 34.50 19.27 -0.96
N LYS A 97 33.87 19.28 0.21
CA LYS A 97 32.86 18.28 0.59
C LYS A 97 31.59 18.52 -0.23
N LYS A 98 31.23 17.57 -1.09
CA LYS A 98 30.01 17.59 -1.91
C LYS A 98 29.04 16.51 -1.43
N LYS A 99 27.75 16.84 -1.35
CA LYS A 99 26.70 15.84 -1.10
C LYS A 99 26.38 15.10 -2.40
N VAL A 100 26.48 13.78 -2.37
CA VAL A 100 26.20 12.89 -3.50
C VAL A 100 25.09 11.92 -3.12
N SER A 101 24.16 11.64 -4.05
CA SER A 101 23.08 10.68 -3.83
C SER A 101 23.64 9.26 -3.80
N CYS A 102 23.42 8.55 -2.69
CA CYS A 102 23.83 7.15 -2.55
C CYS A 102 22.76 6.19 -3.12
N ALA A 103 21.49 6.46 -2.80
CA ALA A 103 20.34 5.71 -3.26
C ALA A 103 19.08 6.58 -3.20
N ALA A 104 18.16 6.35 -4.15
CA ALA A 104 16.81 6.89 -4.14
C ALA A 104 15.82 5.73 -4.30
N VAL A 105 14.72 5.76 -3.55
CA VAL A 105 13.71 4.69 -3.51
C VAL A 105 12.33 5.31 -3.42
N SER A 106 11.35 4.73 -4.12
CA SER A 106 9.94 5.12 -4.00
C SER A 106 9.45 5.07 -2.55
N ILE A 107 8.58 6.00 -2.18
CA ILE A 107 7.94 6.01 -0.85
C ILE A 107 7.11 4.74 -0.63
N ARG A 108 6.57 4.15 -1.70
CA ARG A 108 5.67 2.97 -1.70
C ARG A 108 6.38 1.62 -1.62
N ARG A 109 7.71 1.58 -1.75
CA ARG A 109 8.47 0.32 -1.71
C ARG A 109 8.20 -0.41 -0.38
N GLY A 110 8.11 -1.72 -0.39
CA GLY A 110 7.86 -2.58 0.77
C GLY A 110 6.46 -2.39 1.36
N SER A 111 5.51 -1.89 0.59
CA SER A 111 4.17 -1.51 1.05
C SER A 111 3.10 -2.09 0.13
N VAL A 112 1.84 -2.02 0.58
CA VAL A 112 0.66 -2.43 -0.20
C VAL A 112 0.58 -1.75 -1.58
N PHE A 113 1.29 -0.64 -1.78
CA PHE A 113 1.27 0.14 -3.01
C PHE A 113 2.54 -0.01 -3.88
N GLU A 114 3.48 -0.89 -3.52
CA GLU A 114 4.80 -0.98 -4.16
C GLU A 114 4.71 -1.22 -5.68
N SER A 115 3.88 -2.16 -6.10
CA SER A 115 3.78 -2.61 -7.48
C SER A 115 2.88 -1.72 -8.35
N SER A 116 2.20 -0.73 -7.74
CA SER A 116 1.27 0.13 -8.46
C SER A 116 1.98 1.21 -9.25
N ARG A 117 1.43 1.54 -10.43
CA ARG A 117 1.77 2.76 -11.18
C ARG A 117 0.89 3.96 -10.81
N LEU A 118 -0.22 3.73 -10.11
CA LEU A 118 -1.16 4.78 -9.71
C LEU A 118 -0.60 5.60 -8.52
N PRO A 119 -0.94 6.89 -8.40
CA PRO A 119 -0.63 7.69 -7.21
C PRO A 119 -1.27 7.12 -5.94
N THR A 120 -0.62 7.31 -4.79
CA THR A 120 -1.13 6.83 -3.48
C THR A 120 -2.53 7.38 -3.18
N ALA A 121 -2.81 8.64 -3.53
CA ALA A 121 -4.13 9.25 -3.38
C ALA A 121 -5.21 8.47 -4.15
N THR A 122 -4.95 8.14 -5.41
CA THR A 122 -5.87 7.36 -6.25
C THR A 122 -6.13 5.97 -5.65
N LEU A 123 -5.09 5.30 -5.15
CA LEU A 123 -5.21 3.98 -4.55
C LEU A 123 -6.06 3.99 -3.27
N LEU A 124 -5.86 4.99 -2.42
CA LEU A 124 -6.68 5.18 -1.23
C LEU A 124 -8.14 5.47 -1.59
N SER A 125 -8.40 6.26 -2.64
CA SER A 125 -9.76 6.50 -3.14
C SER A 125 -10.41 5.22 -3.67
N VAL A 126 -9.67 4.35 -4.38
CA VAL A 126 -10.17 3.05 -4.84
C VAL A 126 -10.55 2.17 -3.65
N MET A 127 -9.65 2.01 -2.68
CA MET A 127 -9.92 1.23 -1.46
C MET A 127 -11.13 1.77 -0.69
N PHE A 128 -11.25 3.08 -0.58
CA PHE A 128 -12.37 3.72 0.10
C PHE A 128 -13.68 3.50 -0.66
N LEU A 129 -13.76 3.81 -1.95
CA LEU A 129 -15.00 3.64 -2.72
C LEU A 129 -15.45 2.17 -2.76
N TRP A 130 -14.51 1.24 -2.93
CA TRP A 130 -14.81 -0.19 -2.85
C TRP A 130 -15.39 -0.60 -1.49
N SER A 131 -14.86 -0.03 -0.40
CA SER A 131 -15.37 -0.31 0.95
C SER A 131 -16.83 0.13 1.14
N GLN A 132 -17.25 1.15 0.39
CA GLN A 132 -18.61 1.69 0.39
C GLN A 132 -19.54 0.92 -0.57
N ASP A 133 -19.09 -0.22 -1.09
CA ASP A 133 -19.84 -1.03 -2.06
C ASP A 133 -20.19 -0.24 -3.33
N ALA A 134 -19.32 0.71 -3.71
CA ALA A 134 -19.50 1.48 -4.94
C ALA A 134 -19.33 0.56 -6.16
N PRO A 135 -20.22 0.65 -7.18
CA PRO A 135 -20.06 -0.12 -8.40
C PRO A 135 -18.78 0.30 -9.13
N GLN A 136 -18.17 -0.63 -9.86
CA GLN A 136 -16.89 -0.42 -10.54
C GLN A 136 -16.88 0.82 -11.45
N ASP A 137 -17.98 1.08 -12.16
CA ASP A 137 -18.11 2.28 -13.00
C ASP A 137 -18.02 3.58 -12.20
N ARG A 138 -18.59 3.61 -10.98
CA ARG A 138 -18.46 4.77 -10.07
C ARG A 138 -17.02 4.93 -9.58
N ILE A 139 -16.33 3.82 -9.29
CA ILE A 139 -14.91 3.84 -8.91
C ILE A 139 -14.08 4.43 -10.04
N ARG A 140 -14.28 3.93 -11.28
CA ARG A 140 -13.58 4.40 -12.48
C ARG A 140 -13.82 5.88 -12.75
N LEU A 141 -15.08 6.32 -12.76
CA LEU A 141 -15.43 7.72 -13.00
C LEU A 141 -14.84 8.66 -11.93
N SER A 142 -14.85 8.25 -10.67
CA SER A 142 -14.36 9.08 -9.55
C SER A 142 -12.82 9.16 -9.50
N THR A 143 -12.13 8.13 -9.98
CA THR A 143 -10.66 8.00 -9.85
C THR A 143 -9.90 8.18 -11.16
N GLY A 144 -10.59 8.13 -12.30
CA GLY A 144 -10.00 8.22 -13.64
C GLY A 144 -9.22 6.98 -14.08
N ILE A 145 -9.36 5.84 -13.39
CA ILE A 145 -8.64 4.61 -13.74
C ILE A 145 -9.32 3.85 -14.88
N ALA A 146 -8.51 3.12 -15.65
CA ALA A 146 -9.01 2.23 -16.69
C ALA A 146 -9.73 1.01 -16.09
N GLU A 147 -10.62 0.39 -16.87
CA GLU A 147 -11.44 -0.75 -16.45
C GLU A 147 -10.61 -1.93 -15.93
N HIS A 148 -9.64 -2.39 -16.73
CA HIS A 148 -8.74 -3.47 -16.33
C HIS A 148 -7.97 -3.15 -15.04
N THR A 149 -7.58 -1.88 -14.84
CA THR A 149 -6.93 -1.45 -13.61
C THR A 149 -7.88 -1.51 -12.42
N ALA A 150 -9.17 -1.17 -12.59
CA ALA A 150 -10.17 -1.30 -11.54
C ALA A 150 -10.37 -2.78 -11.15
N VAL A 151 -10.50 -3.68 -12.14
CA VAL A 151 -10.59 -5.13 -11.92
C VAL A 151 -9.38 -5.67 -11.16
N ASP A 152 -8.15 -5.30 -11.58
CA ASP A 152 -6.93 -5.73 -10.92
C ASP A 152 -6.89 -5.30 -9.44
N TRP A 153 -7.32 -4.08 -9.14
CA TRP A 153 -7.37 -3.57 -7.77
C TRP A 153 -8.49 -4.21 -6.94
N GLU A 154 -9.64 -4.48 -7.52
CA GLU A 154 -10.71 -5.21 -6.84
C GLU A 154 -10.28 -6.65 -6.52
N MET A 155 -9.61 -7.32 -7.44
CA MET A 155 -8.99 -8.64 -7.19
C MET A 155 -7.97 -8.57 -6.06
N PHE A 156 -7.08 -7.59 -6.08
CA PHE A 156 -6.10 -7.37 -5.01
C PHE A 156 -6.76 -7.12 -3.64
N ILE A 157 -7.83 -6.31 -3.59
CA ILE A 157 -8.58 -6.07 -2.36
C ILE A 157 -9.23 -7.36 -1.83
N ARG A 158 -9.76 -8.22 -2.72
CA ARG A 158 -10.31 -9.53 -2.32
C ARG A 158 -9.24 -10.45 -1.72
N GLU A 159 -7.98 -10.38 -2.16
CA GLU A 159 -6.88 -11.12 -1.52
C GLU A 159 -6.65 -10.66 -0.07
N ILE A 160 -6.75 -9.34 0.19
CA ILE A 160 -6.69 -8.78 1.54
C ILE A 160 -7.88 -9.28 2.37
N CYS A 161 -9.09 -9.33 1.80
CA CYS A 161 -10.27 -9.90 2.47
C CYS A 161 -10.07 -11.37 2.83
N ALA A 162 -9.54 -12.18 1.91
CA ALA A 162 -9.26 -13.59 2.16
C ALA A 162 -8.25 -13.77 3.31
N TYR A 163 -7.19 -12.95 3.33
CA TYR A 163 -6.24 -12.94 4.44
C TYR A 163 -6.93 -12.61 5.77
N TYR A 164 -7.78 -11.58 5.82
CA TYR A 164 -8.54 -11.24 7.03
C TYR A 164 -9.40 -12.41 7.50
N VAL A 165 -10.19 -13.02 6.60
CA VAL A 165 -11.10 -14.14 6.92
C VAL A 165 -10.31 -15.32 7.51
N ASN A 166 -9.19 -15.67 6.89
CA ASN A 166 -8.37 -16.81 7.32
C ASN A 166 -7.66 -16.59 8.66
N HIS A 167 -7.42 -15.33 9.04
CA HIS A 167 -6.71 -14.97 10.28
C HIS A 167 -7.63 -14.42 11.37
N SER A 168 -8.95 -14.33 11.09
CA SER A 168 -9.95 -13.91 12.07
C SER A 168 -10.29 -15.05 13.02
N ARG A 169 -9.92 -14.90 14.30
CA ARG A 169 -10.18 -15.89 15.37
C ARG A 169 -11.68 -16.22 15.53
N SER A 170 -12.56 -15.32 15.12
CA SER A 170 -14.02 -15.44 15.21
C SER A 170 -14.65 -16.52 14.32
N PHE A 171 -13.92 -17.08 13.34
CA PHE A 171 -14.46 -18.06 12.39
C PHE A 171 -13.65 -19.37 12.26
N ALA A 172 -12.62 -19.55 13.09
CA ALA A 172 -11.58 -20.56 12.88
C ALA A 172 -12.01 -22.04 12.80
N PRO A 173 -13.14 -22.55 13.33
CA PRO A 173 -13.42 -24.00 13.19
C PRO A 173 -14.51 -24.42 12.19
N ARG A 174 -15.29 -23.54 11.54
CA ARG A 174 -16.54 -23.99 10.85
C ARG A 174 -16.58 -23.98 9.32
N LEU A 175 -15.61 -23.35 8.64
CA LEU A 175 -15.59 -23.31 7.16
C LEU A 175 -14.43 -24.09 6.52
N CYS A 176 -13.35 -24.34 7.27
CA CYS A 176 -12.18 -25.04 6.74
C CYS A 176 -12.52 -26.49 6.31
N THR A 177 -13.49 -27.12 6.97
CA THR A 177 -13.94 -28.49 6.66
C THR A 177 -15.02 -28.56 5.58
N THR A 178 -15.71 -27.46 5.28
CA THR A 178 -16.88 -27.44 4.37
C THR A 178 -16.59 -26.86 2.99
N VAL A 179 -15.53 -26.05 2.83
CA VAL A 179 -15.27 -25.34 1.56
C VAL A 179 -13.87 -25.61 0.99
N GLY A 180 -13.00 -26.35 1.68
CA GLY A 180 -11.70 -26.77 1.11
C GLY A 180 -10.78 -25.59 0.70
N LEU A 181 -10.90 -24.45 1.38
CA LEU A 181 -10.10 -23.25 1.09
C LEU A 181 -8.65 -23.44 1.52
N SER A 182 -7.77 -23.89 0.61
CA SER A 182 -6.32 -23.80 0.81
C SER A 182 -5.79 -22.51 0.17
N ALA A 183 -5.74 -21.41 0.91
CA ALA A 183 -5.15 -20.17 0.43
C ALA A 183 -3.61 -20.25 0.54
N SER A 184 -2.94 -20.67 -0.54
CA SER A 184 -1.50 -20.42 -0.69
C SER A 184 -1.30 -18.96 -1.11
N ILE A 185 -0.81 -18.13 -0.19
CA ILE A 185 -0.41 -16.75 -0.47
C ILE A 185 0.80 -16.79 -1.41
N ARG A 186 0.60 -16.54 -2.71
CA ARG A 186 1.70 -16.33 -3.65
C ARG A 186 2.23 -14.92 -3.45
N THR A 187 3.32 -14.77 -2.71
CA THR A 187 4.16 -13.55 -2.76
C THR A 187 4.93 -13.55 -4.10
N SER A 188 4.23 -13.30 -5.21
CA SER A 188 4.87 -13.16 -6.52
C SER A 188 5.45 -11.76 -6.67
N SER A 189 6.75 -11.68 -6.43
CA SER A 189 7.59 -10.56 -6.82
C SER A 189 7.96 -10.68 -8.31
N ARG A 190 7.03 -10.45 -9.25
CA ARG A 190 7.39 -10.35 -10.67
C ARG A 190 6.62 -9.25 -11.40
N GLY A 191 7.39 -8.43 -12.12
CA GLY A 191 6.92 -7.34 -12.96
C GLY A 191 6.03 -7.83 -14.10
N MET A 192 5.10 -6.95 -14.48
CA MET A 192 4.12 -7.12 -15.55
C MET A 192 4.78 -6.92 -16.92
N GLU A 193 5.04 -8.01 -17.65
CA GLU A 193 5.02 -8.16 -19.14
C GLU A 193 5.28 -9.64 -19.53
N PRO A 194 4.89 -10.11 -20.74
CA PRO A 194 4.10 -11.34 -20.83
C PRO A 194 4.77 -12.57 -21.48
N ARG A 195 4.15 -13.73 -21.21
CA ARG A 195 4.06 -15.01 -21.95
C ARG A 195 5.04 -16.19 -21.66
N GLN A 196 4.37 -17.32 -21.43
CA GLN A 196 4.61 -18.71 -21.85
C GLN A 196 5.41 -19.70 -20.95
N ALA A 197 4.67 -20.79 -20.63
CA ALA A 197 5.02 -22.12 -20.11
C ALA A 197 5.52 -22.25 -18.66
N GLU A 198 5.08 -23.17 -17.81
CA GLU A 198 3.92 -24.07 -17.70
C GLU A 198 4.02 -24.63 -16.26
N VAL A 199 2.90 -24.70 -15.51
CA VAL A 199 2.54 -25.68 -14.45
C VAL A 199 1.34 -25.13 -13.66
N GLN A 200 0.16 -25.58 -14.09
CA GLN A 200 -1.01 -25.99 -13.32
C GLN A 200 -1.38 -25.21 -12.02
N ALA A 201 -1.97 -24.04 -12.21
CA ALA A 201 -3.23 -23.61 -11.58
C ALA A 201 -3.53 -22.23 -12.17
N VAL A 202 -4.44 -22.18 -13.15
CA VAL A 202 -4.77 -20.97 -13.90
C VAL A 202 -5.68 -20.09 -13.00
N PRO A 203 -5.25 -18.88 -12.60
CA PRO A 203 -6.18 -17.90 -12.05
C PRO A 203 -7.12 -17.50 -13.20
N GLY A 204 -8.39 -17.87 -13.07
CA GLY A 204 -9.38 -17.76 -14.16
C GLY A 204 -10.39 -18.91 -14.22
N THR A 205 -10.25 -19.95 -13.39
CA THR A 205 -11.36 -20.91 -13.19
C THR A 205 -12.47 -20.25 -12.37
N SER A 206 -13.72 -20.61 -12.67
CA SER A 206 -14.90 -20.13 -11.93
C SER A 206 -14.76 -20.30 -10.42
N GLN A 207 -14.02 -21.32 -9.98
CA GLN A 207 -13.77 -21.62 -8.57
C GLN A 207 -12.90 -20.57 -7.87
N ALA A 208 -11.72 -20.23 -8.40
CA ALA A 208 -10.84 -19.25 -7.73
C ALA A 208 -11.51 -17.87 -7.64
N ASN A 209 -12.23 -17.49 -8.71
CA ASN A 209 -13.04 -16.29 -8.71
C ASN A 209 -14.14 -16.39 -7.64
N PHE A 210 -14.89 -17.48 -7.59
CA PHE A 210 -15.93 -17.73 -6.59
C PHE A 210 -15.39 -17.64 -5.15
N GLU A 211 -14.25 -18.27 -4.85
CA GLU A 211 -13.60 -18.22 -3.53
C GLU A 211 -13.23 -16.78 -3.13
N SER A 212 -12.78 -15.96 -4.09
CA SER A 212 -12.51 -14.54 -3.84
C SER A 212 -13.80 -13.74 -3.52
N TYR A 213 -14.93 -14.04 -4.18
CA TYR A 213 -16.24 -13.45 -3.87
C TYR A 213 -16.77 -13.90 -2.52
N VAL A 214 -16.60 -15.17 -2.16
CA VAL A 214 -16.97 -15.69 -0.83
C VAL A 214 -16.16 -14.99 0.26
N SER A 215 -14.85 -14.81 0.04
CA SER A 215 -13.98 -14.11 0.99
C SER A 215 -14.39 -12.65 1.17
N GLU A 216 -14.71 -11.94 0.09
CA GLU A 216 -15.28 -10.58 0.17
C GLU A 216 -16.60 -10.56 0.94
N PHE A 217 -17.53 -11.47 0.63
CA PHE A 217 -18.83 -11.54 1.29
C PHE A 217 -18.69 -11.77 2.79
N LEU A 218 -17.84 -12.72 3.19
CA LEU A 218 -17.55 -13.00 4.60
C LEU A 218 -16.89 -11.81 5.28
N PHE A 219 -15.91 -11.18 4.62
CA PHE A 219 -15.27 -9.98 5.11
C PHE A 219 -16.30 -8.88 5.41
N ARG A 220 -17.11 -8.49 4.43
CA ARG A 220 -18.16 -7.47 4.59
C ARG A 220 -19.14 -7.82 5.72
N ARG A 221 -19.54 -9.10 5.83
CA ARG A 221 -20.43 -9.58 6.89
C ARG A 221 -19.81 -9.45 8.29
N MET A 222 -18.51 -9.72 8.42
CA MET A 222 -17.80 -9.63 9.70
C MET A 222 -17.55 -8.18 10.10
N THR A 223 -17.19 -7.32 9.15
CA THR A 223 -16.78 -5.95 9.43
C THR A 223 -17.96 -4.97 9.50
N LYS A 224 -19.09 -5.30 8.85
CA LYS A 224 -20.29 -4.47 8.77
C LYS A 224 -19.93 -3.02 8.41
N ASN A 225 -20.19 -2.07 9.29
CA ASN A 225 -20.02 -0.63 9.06
C ASN A 225 -18.54 -0.16 9.10
N ALA A 226 -17.58 -1.08 9.22
CA ALA A 226 -16.15 -0.76 9.29
C ALA A 226 -15.31 -1.47 8.24
N VAL A 227 -15.89 -1.68 7.04
CA VAL A 227 -15.19 -2.28 5.90
C VAL A 227 -13.85 -1.57 5.65
N PHE A 228 -13.84 -0.24 5.55
CA PHE A 228 -12.62 0.52 5.29
C PHE A 228 -11.59 0.44 6.43
N PRO A 229 -11.94 0.73 7.70
CA PRO A 229 -11.06 0.54 8.84
C PRO A 229 -10.39 -0.84 8.89
N CYS A 230 -11.19 -1.91 8.76
CA CYS A 230 -10.68 -3.28 8.78
C CYS A 230 -9.80 -3.57 7.57
N LEU A 231 -10.16 -3.07 6.38
CA LEU A 231 -9.36 -3.25 5.17
C LEU A 231 -7.98 -2.61 5.32
N VAL A 232 -7.92 -1.37 5.80
CA VAL A 232 -6.66 -0.65 6.01
C VAL A 232 -5.79 -1.32 7.07
N ASP A 233 -6.35 -1.71 8.21
CA ASP A 233 -5.61 -2.41 9.27
C ASP A 233 -5.07 -3.77 8.76
N THR A 234 -5.89 -4.53 8.04
CA THR A 234 -5.47 -5.82 7.46
C THR A 234 -4.32 -5.64 6.47
N ALA A 235 -4.45 -4.68 5.56
CA ALA A 235 -3.44 -4.38 4.56
C ALA A 235 -2.11 -3.96 5.23
N GLY A 236 -2.19 -3.13 6.27
CA GLY A 236 -1.03 -2.73 7.07
C GLY A 236 -0.35 -3.88 7.81
N ARG A 237 -1.12 -4.85 8.33
CA ARG A 237 -0.59 -6.07 8.97
C ARG A 237 0.06 -7.03 7.97
N LEU A 238 -0.55 -7.21 6.80
CA LEU A 238 -0.08 -8.16 5.78
C LEU A 238 1.30 -7.77 5.22
N TYR A 239 1.51 -6.48 4.97
CA TYR A 239 2.75 -6.00 4.36
C TYR A 239 3.78 -5.48 5.38
N ASN A 240 3.34 -5.21 6.62
CA ASN A 240 4.11 -4.61 7.72
C ASN A 240 5.31 -3.77 7.23
N PRO A 241 5.09 -2.55 6.72
CA PRO A 241 6.14 -1.79 6.08
C PRO A 241 7.17 -1.19 7.04
N HIS A 242 7.01 -1.41 8.36
CA HIS A 242 7.88 -0.98 9.45
C HIS A 242 8.65 -2.16 10.01
#